data_AF-A0A849PY17-F1
#
_entry.id   AF-A0A849PY17-F1
#
_cell.length_a   1.000
_cell.length_b   1.000
_cell.length_c   1.000
_cell.angle_alpha   90.00
_cell.angle_beta   90.00
_cell.angle_gamma   90.00
#
_symmetry.space_group_name_H-M   'P 1'
#
loop_
_entity.id
_entity.type
_entity.pdbx_description
1 polymer ?
#
loop_
_entity_poly.entity_id
_entity_poly.type
_entity_poly.pdbx_seq_one_letter_code
_entity_poly.pdbx_strand_id
1 'polypeptide(L)'
;MADSARLARLRLTRVQTMALTALVPVVGALVYMGEASPGSPVTAVEDALLLWSLFIVGCLFHVFGFVLNEWADLDVDRASRDLTDKPLVAGVVSAREALAIAVGAALASFVPLALVTQDPWALILLGLAIAAGAVYDLYGKRVPLDIVLAGSLTLLLATGVVASGKFDPTSHPLLVILVCLASLQFL
;
A
#
# COMPACT_ATOMS: atom_id res chain seq x y z
N MET A 1 15.86 -7.95 26.19
CA MET A 1 16.50 -7.44 24.95
C MET A 1 15.86 -7.98 23.67
N ALA A 2 15.55 -9.28 23.57
CA ALA A 2 14.86 -9.83 22.39
C ALA A 2 13.44 -9.25 22.19
N ASP A 3 12.67 -9.10 23.27
CA ASP A 3 11.30 -8.55 23.20
C ASP A 3 11.26 -7.05 22.88
N SER A 4 12.23 -6.27 23.39
CA SER A 4 12.33 -4.85 23.07
C SER A 4 12.65 -4.61 21.59
N ALA A 5 13.50 -5.46 20.99
CA ALA A 5 13.81 -5.38 19.57
C ALA A 5 12.63 -5.84 18.68
N ARG A 6 11.83 -6.82 19.12
CA ARG A 6 10.61 -7.23 18.41
C ARG A 6 9.55 -6.14 18.43
N LEU A 7 9.30 -5.55 19.60
CA LEU A 7 8.33 -4.47 19.74
C LEU A 7 8.74 -3.24 18.92
N ALA A 8 10.03 -2.91 18.87
CA ALA A 8 10.55 -1.82 18.06
C ALA A 8 10.27 -2.03 16.55
N ARG A 9 10.44 -3.26 16.04
CA ARG A 9 10.09 -3.60 14.65
C ARG A 9 8.59 -3.45 14.39
N LEU A 10 7.73 -3.90 15.30
CA LEU A 10 6.28 -3.75 15.14
C LEU A 10 5.87 -2.26 15.11
N ARG A 11 6.47 -1.43 15.97
CA ARG A 11 6.24 0.02 15.99
C ARG A 11 6.67 0.68 14.68
N LEU A 12 7.83 0.28 14.15
CA LEU A 12 8.36 0.76 12.87
C LEU A 12 7.39 0.50 11.70
N THR A 13 6.73 -0.66 11.70
CA THR A 13 5.75 -1.01 10.66
C THR A 13 4.38 -0.32 10.79
N ARG A 14 4.13 0.38 11.90
CA ARG A 14 2.84 1.03 12.23
C ARG A 14 1.61 0.14 12.07
N VAL A 15 1.71 -1.10 12.54
CA VAL A 15 0.66 -2.12 12.45
C VAL A 15 -0.74 -1.64 12.90
N GLN A 16 -0.82 -0.71 13.87
CA GLN A 16 -2.06 -0.13 14.37
C GLN A 16 -2.88 0.64 13.32
N THR A 17 -2.24 1.18 12.28
CA THR A 17 -2.89 1.93 11.19
C THR A 17 -2.98 1.12 9.89
N MET A 18 -2.45 -0.10 9.88
CA MET A 18 -2.30 -0.93 8.69
C MET A 18 -3.62 -1.28 8.03
N ALA A 19 -4.67 -1.53 8.82
CA ALA A 19 -5.96 -1.97 8.30
C ALA A 19 -6.55 -1.01 7.27
N LEU A 20 -6.39 0.31 7.45
CA LEU A 20 -6.95 1.30 6.53
C LEU A 20 -6.28 1.24 5.15
N THR A 21 -4.94 1.21 5.10
CA THR A 21 -4.19 1.07 3.84
C THR A 21 -4.42 -0.31 3.21
N ALA A 22 -4.50 -1.35 4.04
CA ALA A 22 -4.72 -2.72 3.59
C ALA A 22 -6.06 -2.91 2.87
N LEU A 23 -7.08 -2.12 3.23
CA LEU A 23 -8.39 -2.17 2.60
C LEU A 23 -8.45 -1.44 1.25
N VAL A 24 -7.49 -0.59 0.90
CA VAL A 24 -7.51 0.18 -0.37
C VAL A 24 -7.66 -0.71 -1.62
N PRO A 25 -6.80 -1.72 -1.86
CA PRO A 25 -6.98 -2.62 -3.00
C PRO A 25 -8.19 -3.55 -2.85
N VAL A 26 -8.61 -3.86 -1.62
CA VAL A 26 -9.81 -4.68 -1.36
C VAL A 26 -11.07 -3.93 -1.78
N VAL A 27 -11.18 -2.65 -1.42
CA VAL A 27 -12.27 -1.77 -1.84
C VAL A 27 -12.29 -1.66 -3.36
N GLY A 28 -11.13 -1.49 -4.01
CA GLY A 28 -11.04 -1.49 -5.47
C GLY A 28 -11.67 -2.73 -6.12
N ALA A 29 -11.33 -3.92 -5.63
CA ALA A 29 -11.92 -5.17 -6.11
C ALA A 29 -13.43 -5.24 -5.82
N LEU A 30 -13.87 -4.90 -4.61
CA LEU A 30 -15.28 -4.97 -4.22
C LEU A 30 -16.17 -4.02 -5.03
N VAL A 31 -15.67 -2.83 -5.37
CA VAL A 31 -16.43 -1.89 -6.21
C VAL A 31 -16.67 -2.48 -7.60
N TYR A 32 -15.67 -3.12 -8.19
CA TYR A 32 -15.82 -3.77 -9.51
C TYR A 32 -16.66 -5.05 -9.44
N MET A 33 -16.46 -5.89 -8.42
CA MET A 33 -17.28 -7.09 -8.18
C MET A 33 -18.75 -6.75 -7.93
N GLY A 34 -19.05 -5.61 -7.31
CA GLY A 34 -20.41 -5.11 -7.10
C GLY A 34 -21.14 -4.71 -8.38
N GLU A 35 -20.43 -4.49 -9.49
CA GLU A 35 -21.02 -4.30 -10.82
C GLU A 35 -21.35 -5.64 -11.53
N ALA A 36 -20.96 -6.79 -10.96
CA ALA A 36 -21.32 -8.09 -11.49
C ALA A 36 -22.83 -8.37 -11.33
N SER A 37 -23.42 -8.86 -12.41
CA SER A 37 -24.85 -9.12 -12.62
C SER A 37 -25.62 -9.63 -11.38
N PRO A 38 -26.87 -9.16 -11.18
CA PRO A 38 -27.74 -9.62 -10.09
C PRO A 38 -27.90 -11.15 -10.17
N GLY A 39 -27.31 -11.86 -9.20
CA GLY A 39 -27.42 -13.32 -9.10
C GLY A 39 -26.10 -14.09 -8.99
N SER A 40 -24.93 -13.44 -8.99
CA SER A 40 -23.66 -14.11 -8.62
C SER A 40 -23.36 -13.81 -7.15
N PRO A 41 -23.79 -14.65 -6.19
CA PRO A 41 -23.44 -14.43 -4.81
C PRO A 41 -21.92 -14.57 -4.64
N VAL A 42 -21.31 -13.67 -3.86
CA VAL A 42 -19.91 -13.78 -3.37
C VAL A 42 -19.80 -15.09 -2.59
N THR A 43 -19.54 -16.19 -3.28
CA THR A 43 -19.70 -17.55 -2.74
C THR A 43 -18.64 -18.51 -3.25
N ALA A 44 -17.77 -18.09 -4.16
CA ALA A 44 -16.64 -18.91 -4.57
C ALA A 44 -15.47 -18.66 -3.61
N VAL A 45 -14.82 -19.74 -3.17
CA VAL A 45 -13.54 -19.68 -2.43
C VAL A 45 -12.52 -18.78 -3.14
N GLU A 46 -12.61 -18.69 -4.47
CA GLU A 46 -11.80 -17.81 -5.33
C GLU A 46 -11.95 -16.32 -4.99
N ASP A 47 -13.17 -15.84 -4.73
CA ASP A 47 -13.43 -14.44 -4.33
C ASP A 47 -12.79 -14.14 -2.97
N ALA A 48 -12.93 -15.07 -2.01
CA ALA A 48 -12.32 -14.93 -0.71
C ALA A 48 -10.78 -14.93 -0.79
N LEU A 49 -10.20 -15.80 -1.63
CA LEU A 49 -8.76 -15.84 -1.87
C LEU A 49 -8.24 -14.57 -2.53
N LEU A 50 -8.97 -14.01 -3.51
CA LEU A 50 -8.67 -12.71 -4.11
C LEU A 50 -8.63 -11.61 -3.06
N LEU A 51 -9.72 -11.43 -2.30
CA LEU A 51 -9.83 -10.34 -1.32
C LEU A 51 -8.79 -10.47 -0.21
N TRP A 52 -8.52 -11.69 0.28
CA TRP A 52 -7.45 -11.94 1.26
C TRP A 52 -6.07 -11.62 0.68
N SER A 53 -5.82 -11.99 -0.57
CA SER A 53 -4.53 -11.72 -1.20
C SER A 53 -4.31 -10.22 -1.40
N LEU A 54 -5.35 -9.49 -1.83
CA LEU A 54 -5.32 -8.03 -1.93
C LEU A 54 -5.14 -7.34 -0.57
N PHE A 55 -5.75 -7.87 0.49
CA PHE A 55 -5.52 -7.38 1.84
C PHE A 55 -4.05 -7.56 2.27
N ILE A 56 -3.43 -8.69 1.95
CA ILE A 56 -1.99 -8.93 2.20
C ILE A 56 -1.13 -7.98 1.36
N VAL A 57 -1.48 -7.76 0.08
CA VAL A 57 -0.81 -6.76 -0.78
C VAL A 57 -0.83 -5.39 -0.10
N GLY A 58 -2.00 -4.94 0.37
CA GLY A 58 -2.13 -3.65 1.02
C GLY A 58 -1.41 -3.57 2.38
N CYS A 59 -1.35 -4.67 3.15
CA CYS A 59 -0.51 -4.75 4.35
C CYS A 59 0.98 -4.56 4.03
N LEU A 60 1.48 -5.25 3.00
CA LEU A 60 2.87 -5.16 2.58
C LEU A 60 3.20 -3.78 2.00
N PHE A 61 2.28 -3.19 1.25
CA PHE A 61 2.37 -1.81 0.78
C PHE A 61 2.46 -0.81 1.93
N HIS A 62 1.65 -0.99 2.98
CA HIS A 62 1.70 -0.17 4.20
C HIS A 62 3.06 -0.26 4.89
N VAL A 63 3.57 -1.47 5.09
CA VAL A 63 4.91 -1.70 5.68
C VAL A 63 5.97 -1.01 4.82
N PHE A 64 5.92 -1.18 3.50
CA PHE A 64 6.83 -0.50 2.58
C PHE A 64 6.83 1.02 2.79
N GLY A 65 5.68 1.69 2.68
CA GLY A 65 5.59 3.14 2.74
C GLY A 65 6.01 3.70 4.10
N PHE A 66 5.52 3.14 5.21
CA PHE A 66 5.86 3.68 6.53
C PHE A 66 7.33 3.45 6.91
N VAL A 67 7.89 2.29 6.56
CA VAL A 67 9.30 2.01 6.89
C VAL A 67 10.24 2.81 5.98
N LEU A 68 9.91 2.96 4.69
CA LEU A 68 10.68 3.82 3.79
C LEU A 68 10.62 5.28 4.24
N ASN A 69 9.45 5.76 4.64
CA ASN A 69 9.28 7.11 5.18
C ASN A 69 10.20 7.36 6.39
N GLU A 70 10.19 6.47 7.39
CA GLU A 70 11.06 6.62 8.57
C GLU A 70 12.55 6.50 8.23
N TRP A 71 12.90 5.70 7.22
CA TRP A 71 14.26 5.63 6.72
C TRP A 71 14.69 6.94 6.02
N ALA A 72 13.83 7.50 5.18
CA ALA A 72 14.09 8.74 4.44
C ALA A 72 14.18 9.96 5.37
N ASP A 73 13.39 9.98 6.44
CA ASP A 73 13.35 11.08 7.42
C ASP A 73 14.43 10.97 8.51
N LEU A 74 15.25 9.92 8.52
CA LEU A 74 16.14 9.61 9.66
C LEU A 74 17.01 10.79 10.11
N ASP A 75 17.63 11.50 9.18
CA ASP A 75 18.52 12.62 9.52
C ASP A 75 17.73 13.85 10.02
N VAL A 76 16.53 14.06 9.50
CA VAL A 76 15.61 15.12 9.95
C VAL A 76 15.06 14.79 11.34
N ASP A 77 14.63 13.54 11.54
CA ASP A 77 14.09 13.04 12.80
C ASP A 77 15.14 13.08 13.92
N ARG A 78 16.42 12.81 13.63
CA ARG A 78 17.54 12.94 14.57
C ARG A 78 17.78 14.35 15.07
N ALA A 79 17.42 15.36 14.28
CA ALA A 79 17.57 16.77 14.68
C ALA A 79 16.45 17.21 15.64
N SER A 80 15.35 16.44 15.75
CA SER A 80 14.23 16.74 16.62
C SER A 80 14.43 16.16 18.02
N ARG A 81 14.17 16.97 19.05
CA ARG A 81 14.22 16.54 20.45
C ARG A 81 13.05 15.63 20.83
N ASP A 82 11.95 15.68 20.09
CA ASP A 82 10.71 14.97 20.41
C ASP A 82 10.65 13.57 19.79
N LEU A 83 11.58 13.24 18.88
CA LEU A 83 11.55 12.02 18.07
C LEU A 83 12.64 11.02 18.45
N THR A 84 13.29 11.22 19.60
CA THR A 84 14.39 10.36 20.09
C THR A 84 13.98 8.91 20.33
N ASP A 85 12.69 8.68 20.60
CA ASP A 85 12.15 7.36 20.92
C ASP A 85 11.76 6.54 19.68
N LYS A 86 11.86 7.10 18.48
CA LYS A 86 11.62 6.37 17.23
C LYS A 86 12.63 5.23 17.09
N PRO A 87 12.22 4.01 16.65
CA PRO A 87 13.10 2.85 16.57
C PRO A 87 14.43 3.06 15.82
N LEU A 88 14.41 3.81 14.70
CA LEU A 88 15.61 4.12 13.92
C LEU A 88 16.46 5.22 14.56
N VAL A 89 15.83 6.25 15.16
CA VAL A 89 16.53 7.36 15.82
C VAL A 89 17.27 6.86 17.06
N ALA A 90 16.60 6.03 17.87
CA ALA A 90 17.18 5.37 19.04
C ALA A 90 18.24 4.30 18.70
N GLY A 91 18.41 3.96 17.41
CA GLY A 91 19.37 2.95 16.96
C GLY A 91 18.99 1.51 17.31
N VAL A 92 17.76 1.25 17.76
CA VAL A 92 17.25 -0.10 18.06
C VAL A 92 17.09 -0.93 16.80
N VAL A 93 16.74 -0.28 15.69
CA VAL A 93 16.71 -0.86 14.34
C VAL A 93 17.72 -0.10 13.48
N SER A 94 18.59 -0.83 12.78
CA SER A 94 19.58 -0.18 11.91
C SER A 94 18.94 0.37 10.63
N ALA A 95 19.50 1.44 10.06
CA ALA A 95 19.01 2.01 8.80
C ALA A 95 19.03 0.98 7.65
N ARG A 96 20.05 0.12 7.60
CA ARG A 96 20.13 -0.97 6.61
C ARG A 96 19.01 -2.00 6.79
N GLU A 97 18.69 -2.35 8.03
CA GLU A 97 17.58 -3.27 8.34
C GLU A 97 16.24 -2.66 7.96
N ALA A 98 15.99 -1.39 8.27
CA ALA A 98 14.77 -0.70 7.87
C ALA A 98 14.60 -0.67 6.34
N LEU A 99 15.65 -0.33 5.60
CA LEU A 99 15.59 -0.34 4.13
C LEU A 99 15.34 -1.76 3.58
N ALA A 100 15.96 -2.78 4.16
CA ALA A 100 15.72 -4.18 3.77
C ALA A 100 14.27 -4.61 4.04
N ILE A 101 13.67 -4.16 5.15
CA ILE A 101 12.24 -4.40 5.45
C ILE A 101 11.35 -3.70 4.42
N ALA A 102 11.62 -2.42 4.11
CA ALA A 102 10.81 -1.65 3.16
C ALA A 102 10.85 -2.27 1.75
N VAL A 103 12.07 -2.52 1.22
CA VAL A 103 12.26 -3.13 -0.10
C VAL A 103 11.72 -4.57 -0.11
N GLY A 104 11.96 -5.33 0.94
CA GLY A 104 11.45 -6.69 1.08
C GLY A 104 9.92 -6.73 1.04
N ALA A 105 9.24 -5.82 1.75
CA ALA A 105 7.79 -5.72 1.74
C ALA A 105 7.25 -5.32 0.35
N ALA A 106 7.88 -4.34 -0.31
CA ALA A 106 7.52 -3.93 -1.66
C ALA A 106 7.61 -5.11 -2.64
N LEU A 107 8.73 -5.83 -2.67
CA LEU A 107 8.91 -6.99 -3.55
C LEU A 107 7.97 -8.16 -3.17
N ALA A 108 7.79 -8.42 -1.88
CA ALA A 108 6.90 -9.47 -1.40
C ALA A 108 5.44 -9.22 -1.79
N SER A 109 5.02 -7.96 -1.96
CA SER A 109 3.64 -7.62 -2.33
C SER A 109 3.22 -8.16 -3.71
N PHE A 110 4.17 -8.39 -4.62
CA PHE A 110 3.88 -8.98 -5.92
C PHE A 110 3.49 -10.46 -5.85
N VAL A 111 3.98 -11.19 -4.84
CA VAL A 111 3.71 -12.63 -4.68
C VAL A 111 2.22 -12.93 -4.49
N PRO A 112 1.52 -12.38 -3.46
CA PRO A 112 0.10 -12.65 -3.28
C PRO A 112 -0.74 -12.14 -4.46
N LEU A 113 -0.34 -11.03 -5.10
CA LEU A 113 -1.04 -10.54 -6.29
C LEU A 113 -0.95 -11.51 -7.47
N ALA A 114 0.25 -12.01 -7.78
CA ALA A 114 0.48 -12.96 -8.87
C ALA A 114 -0.19 -14.33 -8.65
N LEU A 115 -0.55 -14.68 -7.41
CA LEU A 115 -1.30 -15.90 -7.10
C LEU A 115 -2.78 -15.81 -7.49
N VAL A 116 -3.35 -14.60 -7.57
CA VAL A 116 -4.79 -14.40 -7.77
C VAL A 116 -5.14 -13.75 -9.11
N THR A 117 -4.16 -13.15 -9.80
CA THR A 117 -4.37 -12.62 -11.15
C THR A 117 -3.18 -12.90 -12.05
N GLN A 118 -3.45 -13.14 -13.33
CA GLN A 118 -2.46 -13.24 -14.41
C GLN A 118 -2.47 -11.99 -15.30
N ASP A 119 -3.26 -10.96 -14.95
CA ASP A 119 -3.32 -9.72 -15.71
C ASP A 119 -2.04 -8.90 -15.47
N PRO A 120 -1.19 -8.68 -16.50
CA PRO A 120 0.04 -7.90 -16.34
C PRO A 120 -0.24 -6.45 -15.92
N TRP A 121 -1.42 -5.89 -16.22
CA TRP A 121 -1.77 -4.53 -15.83
C TRP A 121 -1.91 -4.37 -14.33
N ALA A 122 -2.41 -5.38 -13.61
CA ALA A 122 -2.48 -5.34 -12.14
C ALA A 122 -1.07 -5.24 -11.54
N LEU A 123 -0.11 -6.01 -12.07
CA LEU A 123 1.29 -5.96 -11.63
C LEU A 123 1.95 -4.62 -11.95
N ILE A 124 1.68 -4.07 -13.15
CA ILE A 124 2.18 -2.74 -13.56
C ILE A 124 1.63 -1.66 -12.62
N LEU A 125 0.33 -1.68 -12.34
CA LEU A 125 -0.32 -0.71 -11.45
C LEU A 125 0.24 -0.77 -10.02
N LEU A 126 0.47 -1.98 -9.48
CA LEU A 126 1.12 -2.14 -8.19
C LEU A 126 2.55 -1.56 -8.20
N GLY A 127 3.32 -1.86 -9.26
CA GLY A 127 4.65 -1.31 -9.43
C GLY A 127 4.67 0.22 -9.50
N LEU A 128 3.72 0.82 -10.21
CA LEU A 128 3.56 2.27 -10.28
C LEU A 128 3.11 2.85 -8.93
N ALA A 129 2.22 2.17 -8.19
CA ALA A 129 1.81 2.58 -6.85
C ALA A 129 3.01 2.64 -5.90
N ILE A 130 3.84 1.59 -5.89
CA ILE A 130 5.06 1.50 -5.08
C ILE A 130 6.05 2.60 -5.49
N ALA A 131 6.27 2.79 -6.79
CA ALA A 131 7.16 3.83 -7.29
C ALA A 131 6.69 5.24 -6.89
N ALA A 132 5.40 5.53 -7.02
CA ALA A 132 4.81 6.79 -6.59
C ALA A 132 4.97 7.00 -5.07
N GLY A 133 4.71 5.96 -4.26
CA GLY A 133 4.92 6.02 -2.81
C GLY A 133 6.37 6.31 -2.44
N ALA A 134 7.33 5.65 -3.10
CA ALA A 134 8.75 5.93 -2.92
C ALA A 134 9.13 7.37 -3.33
N VAL A 135 8.59 7.86 -4.45
CA VAL A 135 8.81 9.24 -4.88
C VAL A 135 8.26 10.22 -3.84
N TYR A 136 7.10 9.94 -3.27
CA TYR A 136 6.53 10.75 -2.19
C TYR A 136 7.45 10.78 -0.97
N ASP A 137 7.87 9.62 -0.45
CA ASP A 137 8.69 9.53 0.76
C ASP A 137 10.07 10.18 0.60
N LEU A 138 10.69 10.04 -0.58
CA LEU A 138 12.04 10.53 -0.86
C LEU A 138 12.07 12.00 -1.31
N TYR A 139 11.04 12.47 -2.03
CA TYR A 139 11.05 13.78 -2.69
C TYR A 139 9.78 14.59 -2.50
N GLY A 140 8.62 13.93 -2.40
CA GLY A 140 7.29 14.54 -2.43
C GLY A 140 6.98 15.49 -1.29
N LYS A 141 7.65 15.34 -0.13
CA LYS A 141 7.51 16.25 1.03
C LYS A 141 7.93 17.70 0.77
N ARG A 142 8.46 18.00 -0.43
CA ARG A 142 8.81 19.36 -0.89
C ARG A 142 7.72 20.01 -1.75
N VAL A 143 6.72 19.24 -2.15
CA VAL A 143 5.59 19.73 -2.96
C VAL A 143 4.43 20.02 -2.01
N PRO A 144 3.87 21.24 -2.03
CA PRO A 144 2.65 21.52 -1.29
C PRO A 144 1.52 20.67 -1.88
N LEU A 145 0.79 19.95 -1.02
CA LEU A 145 -0.24 18.96 -1.33
C LEU A 145 0.30 17.55 -1.60
N ASP A 146 -0.30 16.56 -0.92
CA ASP A 146 0.10 15.15 -0.94
C ASP A 146 -0.34 14.42 -2.23
N ILE A 147 -0.29 15.10 -3.38
CA ILE A 147 -0.79 14.62 -4.68
C ILE A 147 -0.09 13.33 -5.10
N VAL A 148 1.20 13.20 -4.84
CA VAL A 148 1.96 11.99 -5.18
C VAL A 148 1.51 10.80 -4.33
N LEU A 149 1.26 11.03 -3.03
CA LEU A 149 0.73 10.00 -2.13
C LEU A 149 -0.69 9.62 -2.50
N ALA A 150 -1.55 10.61 -2.77
CA ALA A 150 -2.91 10.40 -3.24
C ALA A 150 -2.90 9.53 -4.50
N GLY A 151 -2.10 9.90 -5.52
CA GLY A 151 -1.94 9.13 -6.75
C GLY A 151 -1.40 7.72 -6.53
N SER A 152 -0.49 7.53 -5.58
CA SER A 152 0.00 6.20 -5.18
C SER A 152 -1.14 5.32 -4.66
N LEU A 153 -2.00 5.85 -3.78
CA LEU A 153 -3.16 5.14 -3.26
C LEU A 153 -4.23 4.89 -4.33
N THR A 154 -4.41 5.82 -5.27
CA THR A 154 -5.27 5.65 -6.45
C THR A 154 -4.82 4.44 -7.29
N LEU A 155 -3.52 4.34 -7.56
CA LEU A 155 -2.94 3.23 -8.33
C LEU A 155 -3.07 1.90 -7.56
N LEU A 156 -2.93 1.93 -6.23
CA LEU A 156 -3.16 0.75 -5.40
C LEU A 156 -4.64 0.31 -5.42
N LEU A 157 -5.58 1.26 -5.40
CA LEU A 157 -7.01 0.98 -5.54
C LEU A 157 -7.30 0.38 -6.93
N ALA A 158 -6.76 0.98 -8.00
CA ALA A 158 -6.89 0.48 -9.37
C ALA A 158 -6.28 -0.92 -9.54
N THR A 159 -5.21 -1.25 -8.80
CA THR A 159 -4.65 -2.61 -8.76
C THR A 159 -5.72 -3.63 -8.34
N GLY A 160 -6.51 -3.32 -7.32
CA GLY A 160 -7.60 -4.17 -6.86
C GLY A 160 -8.71 -4.36 -7.89
N VAL A 161 -9.10 -3.28 -8.56
CA VAL A 161 -10.06 -3.30 -9.68
C VAL A 161 -9.60 -4.26 -10.77
N VAL A 162 -8.38 -4.05 -11.30
CA VAL A 162 -7.85 -4.85 -12.41
C VAL A 162 -7.57 -6.30 -11.98
N ALA A 163 -7.18 -6.53 -10.72
CA ALA A 163 -6.99 -7.89 -10.22
C ALA A 163 -8.30 -8.70 -10.18
N SER A 164 -9.44 -8.03 -10.01
CA SER A 164 -10.76 -8.69 -9.90
C SER A 164 -11.39 -9.07 -11.25
N GLY A 165 -10.83 -8.65 -12.38
CA GLY A 165 -11.30 -9.05 -13.71
C GLY A 165 -10.70 -8.25 -14.85
N LYS A 166 -11.15 -8.51 -16.09
CA LYS A 166 -10.72 -7.77 -17.30
C LYS A 166 -11.33 -6.38 -17.33
N PHE A 167 -10.84 -5.49 -16.47
CA PHE A 167 -11.28 -4.11 -16.42
C PHE A 167 -11.00 -3.41 -17.76
N ASP A 168 -12.05 -2.89 -18.40
CA ASP A 168 -11.96 -1.99 -19.54
C ASP A 168 -12.30 -0.56 -19.08
N PRO A 169 -11.32 0.37 -19.05
CA PRO A 169 -11.55 1.74 -18.60
C PRO A 169 -12.52 2.51 -19.50
N THR A 170 -12.76 2.06 -20.73
CA THR A 170 -13.73 2.68 -21.64
C THR A 170 -15.17 2.27 -21.34
N SER A 171 -15.38 1.10 -20.72
CA SER A 171 -16.72 0.63 -20.33
C SER A 171 -17.13 1.05 -18.92
N HIS A 172 -16.19 1.47 -18.05
CA HIS A 172 -16.47 1.85 -16.66
C HIS A 172 -15.95 3.26 -16.28
N PRO A 173 -16.38 4.33 -16.98
CA PRO A 173 -15.88 5.69 -16.73
C PRO A 173 -16.23 6.22 -15.32
N LEU A 174 -17.34 5.78 -14.73
CA LEU A 174 -17.71 6.15 -13.36
C LEU A 174 -16.77 5.55 -12.33
N LEU A 175 -16.27 4.34 -12.55
CA LEU A 175 -15.29 3.70 -11.68
C LEU A 175 -13.96 4.48 -11.69
N VAL A 176 -13.52 4.93 -12.88
CA VAL A 176 -12.35 5.80 -13.03
C VAL A 176 -12.54 7.11 -12.27
N ILE A 177 -13.73 7.73 -12.37
CA ILE A 177 -14.04 8.95 -11.60
C ILE A 177 -14.04 8.67 -10.10
N LEU A 178 -14.61 7.56 -9.64
CA LEU A 178 -14.64 7.16 -8.23
C LEU A 178 -13.24 6.89 -7.68
N VAL A 179 -12.39 6.20 -8.44
CA VAL A 179 -10.97 5.98 -8.15
C VAL A 179 -10.25 7.33 -8.01
N CYS A 180 -10.47 8.26 -8.95
CA CYS A 180 -9.88 9.61 -8.90
C CYS A 180 -10.41 10.46 -7.72
N LEU A 181 -11.71 10.39 -7.40
CA LEU A 181 -12.30 11.12 -6.26
C LEU A 181 -11.88 10.52 -4.92
N ALA A 182 -11.74 9.20 -4.82
CA ALA A 182 -11.22 8.53 -3.64
C ALA A 182 -9.77 8.97 -3.34
N SER A 183 -8.99 9.36 -4.35
CA SER A 183 -7.67 9.98 -4.12
C SER A 183 -7.74 11.31 -3.39
N LEU A 184 -8.83 12.08 -3.57
CA LEU A 184 -8.97 13.42 -2.99
C LEU A 184 -9.16 13.39 -1.48
N GLN A 185 -9.55 12.26 -0.89
CA GLN A 185 -9.64 12.11 0.57
C GLN A 185 -8.25 12.12 1.25
N PHE A 186 -7.18 12.04 0.47
CA PHE A 186 -5.78 12.04 0.91
C PHE A 186 -5.05 13.33 0.54
N LEU A 187 -5.76 14.34 0.02
CA LEU A 187 -5.29 15.72 -0.19
C LEU A 187 -5.76 16.64 0.94
#